data_AF-A0A963SFK8-F1
#
_entry.id   AF-A0A963SFK8-F1
#
_cell.length_a   1.000
_cell.length_b   1.000
_cell.length_c   1.000
_cell.angle_alpha   90.00
_cell.angle_beta   90.00
_cell.angle_gamma   90.00
#
_symmetry.space_group_name_H-M   'P 1'
#
loop_
_entity.id
_entity.type
_entity.pdbx_description
1 polymer ?
#
loop_
_entity_poly.entity_id
_entity_poly.type
_entity_poly.pdbx_seq_one_letter_code
_entity_poly.pdbx_strand_id
1 'polypeptide(L)'
;MLVALISARETTRQDDAGYISDLPAAGASIIARQLDVALSLGCERVVCLADGTRPSLVSLQRRAESAGARFILSPHHNALAGAVTSQDRLLVFADGVIAGQALAREHFGKGDVILSLSADKAVPLGFERMDRERAWAGAMILRGSIVDKLNDLPPDIDCISSLLRLGLQSGVPIAAIDGEYLVSGDWSLVSEASQAEEFSRRRIKGAIARDSWLRPVNALADIATSQIALRSDAPGKLRIGLGFGAGLAIAGSFAASGLGHAIAGLGLVALGSYLLRSVKSLGQLVETRYFPDRAGKWVNRLSHLLLDLAIFIAVIRALPGYVWVDGVFAATMLLGLLHLLPLVSDELTVPLLSDRAILGIGLAIGAGAMVILPLTQMLALAVMAYGMVQILRLRLTQV
;
A
#
# COMPACT_ATOMS: atom_id res chain seq x y z
N MET A 1 16.59 -17.81 17.16
CA MET A 1 16.16 -17.10 15.92
C MET A 1 14.65 -17.24 15.77
N LEU A 2 13.98 -16.41 14.95
CA LEU A 2 12.55 -16.56 14.64
C LEU A 2 12.38 -17.20 13.26
N VAL A 3 11.62 -18.29 13.21
CA VAL A 3 11.27 -19.03 11.99
C VAL A 3 9.77 -18.89 11.76
N ALA A 4 9.33 -18.69 10.53
CA ALA A 4 7.91 -18.68 10.19
C ALA A 4 7.48 -20.02 9.57
N LEU A 5 6.28 -20.47 9.91
CA LEU A 5 5.55 -21.55 9.27
C LEU A 5 4.27 -20.96 8.65
N ILE A 6 4.17 -21.09 7.33
CA ILE A 6 2.98 -20.72 6.55
C ILE A 6 2.48 -21.96 5.79
N SER A 7 1.18 -22.06 5.60
CA SER A 7 0.56 -23.14 4.84
C SER A 7 -0.04 -22.63 3.54
N ALA A 8 0.04 -23.46 2.51
CA ALA A 8 -0.51 -23.22 1.20
C ALA A 8 -1.26 -24.47 0.70
N ARG A 9 -1.93 -25.20 1.59
CA ARG A 9 -2.51 -26.52 1.29
C ARG A 9 -4.02 -26.50 1.18
N GLU A 10 -4.69 -25.56 1.87
CA GLU A 10 -6.15 -25.56 1.86
C GLU A 10 -6.69 -25.03 0.54
N THR A 11 -7.66 -25.75 0.00
CA THR A 11 -8.40 -25.36 -1.20
C THR A 11 -9.65 -24.57 -0.83
N THR A 12 -10.11 -23.74 -1.74
CA THR A 12 -11.38 -23.01 -1.54
C THR A 12 -12.55 -23.97 -1.38
N ARG A 13 -13.51 -23.62 -0.52
CA ARG A 13 -14.66 -24.48 -0.19
C ARG A 13 -15.68 -24.65 -1.33
N GLN A 14 -15.56 -23.83 -2.37
CA GLN A 14 -16.43 -23.79 -3.56
C GLN A 14 -15.69 -24.37 -4.76
N ASP A 15 -16.43 -24.98 -5.71
CA ASP A 15 -16.01 -25.73 -6.94
C ASP A 15 -14.88 -25.15 -7.83
N ASP A 16 -14.29 -24.02 -7.47
CA ASP A 16 -13.07 -23.50 -8.08
C ASP A 16 -11.85 -24.23 -7.49
N ALA A 17 -11.03 -24.84 -8.36
CA ALA A 17 -9.82 -25.58 -8.01
C ALA A 17 -8.66 -24.64 -7.58
N GLY A 18 -8.95 -23.65 -6.73
CA GLY A 18 -8.00 -22.66 -6.22
C GLY A 18 -7.56 -22.95 -4.79
N TYR A 19 -6.37 -22.49 -4.43
CA TYR A 19 -5.87 -22.55 -3.06
C TYR A 19 -6.20 -21.25 -2.32
N ILE A 20 -6.60 -21.35 -1.04
CA ILE A 20 -6.91 -20.20 -0.19
C ILE A 20 -5.70 -19.25 -0.12
N SER A 21 -4.52 -19.80 0.12
CA SER A 21 -3.23 -19.09 0.09
C SER A 21 -3.02 -18.17 -1.13
N ASP A 22 -3.53 -18.54 -2.31
CA ASP A 22 -3.35 -17.80 -3.56
C ASP A 22 -4.43 -16.73 -3.80
N LEU A 23 -5.50 -16.70 -3.01
CA LEU A 23 -6.59 -15.75 -3.19
C LEU A 23 -6.10 -14.28 -3.05
N PRO A 24 -6.50 -13.39 -3.97
CA PRO A 24 -6.10 -11.98 -3.91
C PRO A 24 -6.81 -11.25 -2.78
N ALA A 25 -6.03 -10.64 -1.88
CA ALA A 25 -6.46 -9.87 -0.73
C ALA A 25 -5.78 -8.48 -0.69
N ALA A 26 -6.48 -7.48 -1.22
CA ALA A 26 -6.04 -6.09 -1.36
C ALA A 26 -4.69 -5.95 -2.11
N GLY A 27 -4.59 -6.60 -3.26
CA GLY A 27 -3.47 -6.47 -4.20
C GLY A 27 -2.26 -7.38 -3.93
N ALA A 28 -2.35 -8.31 -2.99
CA ALA A 28 -1.41 -9.42 -2.79
C ALA A 28 -2.19 -10.69 -2.47
N SER A 29 -1.63 -11.87 -2.75
CA SER A 29 -2.20 -13.11 -2.24
C SER A 29 -2.13 -13.16 -0.71
N ILE A 30 -3.03 -13.93 -0.07
CA ILE A 30 -3.07 -14.09 1.39
C ILE A 30 -1.70 -14.53 1.93
N ILE A 31 -1.10 -15.54 1.31
CA ILE A 31 0.20 -16.06 1.74
C ILE A 31 1.32 -15.03 1.62
N ALA A 32 1.26 -14.16 0.61
CA ALA A 32 2.20 -13.07 0.44
C ALA A 32 2.09 -12.03 1.56
N ARG A 33 0.89 -11.81 2.11
CA ARG A 33 0.68 -10.94 3.28
C ARG A 33 1.19 -11.57 4.56
N GLN A 34 0.97 -12.87 4.75
CA GLN A 34 1.52 -13.61 5.90
C GLN A 34 3.06 -13.58 5.90
N LEU A 35 3.68 -13.77 4.73
CA LEU A 35 5.12 -13.60 4.56
C LEU A 35 5.56 -12.18 4.94
N ASP A 36 4.85 -11.15 4.50
CA ASP A 36 5.19 -9.76 4.86
C ASP A 36 5.15 -9.52 6.36
N VAL A 37 4.14 -10.06 7.06
CA VAL A 37 4.06 -9.98 8.53
C VAL A 37 5.23 -10.72 9.16
N ALA A 38 5.54 -11.94 8.72
CA ALA A 38 6.67 -12.72 9.23
C ALA A 38 8.00 -11.99 9.06
N LEU A 39 8.29 -11.47 7.86
CA LEU A 39 9.50 -10.68 7.61
C LEU A 39 9.53 -9.42 8.48
N SER A 40 8.38 -8.76 8.67
CA SER A 40 8.26 -7.59 9.55
C SER A 40 8.58 -7.88 11.01
N LEU A 41 8.42 -9.12 11.46
CA LEU A 41 8.76 -9.58 12.81
C LEU A 41 10.22 -10.06 12.92
N GLY A 42 10.98 -10.01 11.84
CA GLY A 42 12.39 -10.43 11.79
C GLY A 42 12.59 -11.92 11.59
N CYS A 43 11.64 -12.61 10.93
CA CYS A 43 11.84 -14.02 10.57
C CYS A 43 12.98 -14.15 9.55
N GLU A 44 14.03 -14.88 9.91
CA GLU A 44 15.20 -15.14 9.06
C GLU A 44 15.01 -16.40 8.19
N ARG A 45 14.02 -17.22 8.53
CA ARG A 45 13.69 -18.44 7.81
C ARG A 45 12.18 -18.62 7.72
N VAL A 46 11.72 -19.08 6.58
CA VAL A 46 10.30 -19.33 6.29
C VAL A 46 10.16 -20.73 5.74
N VAL A 47 9.39 -21.55 6.44
CA VAL A 47 8.97 -22.89 6.01
C VAL A 47 7.54 -22.77 5.46
N CYS A 48 7.36 -23.12 4.20
CA CYS A 48 6.08 -23.12 3.52
C CYS A 48 5.62 -24.56 3.30
N LEU A 49 4.50 -24.94 3.89
CA LEU A 49 3.86 -26.23 3.65
C LEU A 49 3.04 -26.18 2.37
N ALA A 50 3.41 -26.96 1.35
CA ALA A 50 2.65 -27.06 0.11
C ALA A 50 2.90 -28.41 -0.59
N ASP A 51 1.88 -28.97 -1.23
CA ASP A 51 1.97 -30.27 -1.90
C ASP A 51 2.80 -30.25 -3.19
N GLY A 52 3.12 -29.06 -3.72
CA GLY A 52 3.92 -28.90 -4.92
C GLY A 52 4.36 -27.47 -5.19
N THR A 53 5.24 -27.30 -6.19
CA THR A 53 5.70 -25.98 -6.62
C THR A 53 4.64 -25.32 -7.51
N ARG A 54 4.30 -24.07 -7.21
CA ARG A 54 3.39 -23.23 -8.01
C ARG A 54 4.07 -21.91 -8.38
N PRO A 55 3.64 -21.23 -9.47
CA PRO A 55 4.17 -19.92 -9.83
C PRO A 55 4.06 -18.88 -8.70
N SER A 56 2.98 -18.93 -7.91
CA SER A 56 2.78 -18.08 -6.73
C SER A 56 3.87 -18.32 -5.68
N LEU A 57 4.18 -19.58 -5.38
CA LEU A 57 5.22 -19.97 -4.41
C LEU A 57 6.64 -19.61 -4.89
N VAL A 58 6.94 -19.71 -6.18
CA VAL A 58 8.23 -19.25 -6.73
C VAL A 58 8.38 -17.73 -6.59
N SER A 59 7.29 -16.98 -6.77
CA SER A 59 7.31 -15.53 -6.52
C SER A 59 7.49 -15.20 -5.04
N LEU A 60 6.89 -16.02 -4.15
CA LEU A 60 7.00 -15.91 -2.71
C LEU A 60 8.42 -16.20 -2.21
N GLN A 61 9.06 -17.24 -2.75
CA GLN A 61 10.45 -17.58 -2.47
C GLN A 61 11.40 -16.42 -2.81
N ARG A 62 11.37 -15.92 -4.06
CA ARG A 62 12.20 -14.79 -4.49
C ARG A 62 12.00 -13.57 -3.60
N ARG A 63 10.77 -13.36 -3.15
CA ARG A 63 10.42 -12.26 -2.24
C ARG A 63 11.07 -12.43 -0.87
N ALA A 64 10.98 -13.61 -0.26
CA ALA A 64 11.62 -13.89 1.02
C ALA A 64 13.15 -13.74 0.93
N GLU A 65 13.75 -14.28 -0.13
CA GLU A 65 15.20 -14.21 -0.37
C GLU A 65 15.67 -12.77 -0.61
N SER A 66 14.90 -11.97 -1.34
CA SER A 66 15.20 -10.53 -1.53
C SER A 66 15.14 -9.71 -0.24
N ALA A 67 14.44 -10.22 0.79
CA ALA A 67 14.41 -9.65 2.13
C ALA A 67 15.49 -10.25 3.06
N GLY A 68 16.36 -11.13 2.55
CA GLY A 68 17.43 -11.78 3.32
C GLY A 68 16.99 -13.01 4.11
N ALA A 69 15.75 -13.48 3.96
CA ALA A 69 15.26 -14.67 4.64
C ALA A 69 15.43 -15.92 3.76
N ARG A 70 15.77 -17.07 4.39
CA ARG A 70 15.81 -18.37 3.70
C ARG A 70 14.41 -18.94 3.57
N PHE A 71 14.01 -19.32 2.36
CA PHE A 71 12.72 -19.96 2.09
C PHE A 71 12.89 -21.47 1.89
N ILE A 72 12.04 -22.27 2.54
CA ILE A 72 12.04 -23.74 2.47
C ILE A 72 10.63 -24.19 2.10
N LEU A 73 10.48 -24.80 0.92
CA LEU A 73 9.24 -25.40 0.48
C LEU A 73 9.24 -26.89 0.81
N SER A 74 8.18 -27.39 1.48
CA SER A 74 8.06 -28.82 1.79
C SER A 74 6.60 -29.27 1.83
N PRO A 75 6.27 -30.47 1.33
CA PRO A 75 4.95 -31.07 1.52
C PRO A 75 4.73 -31.64 2.93
N HIS A 76 5.81 -31.93 3.65
CA HIS A 76 5.75 -32.60 4.95
C HIS A 76 6.31 -31.73 6.07
N HIS A 77 5.72 -31.90 7.26
CA HIS A 77 6.08 -31.18 8.47
C HIS A 77 7.50 -31.48 8.96
N ASN A 78 8.09 -32.62 8.57
CA ASN A 78 9.49 -32.99 8.85
C ASN A 78 10.52 -31.94 8.44
N ALA A 79 10.20 -31.06 7.47
CA ALA A 79 11.08 -29.95 7.11
C ALA A 79 11.29 -28.96 8.28
N LEU A 80 10.38 -28.93 9.25
CA LEU A 80 10.51 -28.14 10.47
C LEU A 80 11.66 -28.64 11.35
N ALA A 81 11.86 -29.96 11.46
CA ALA A 81 12.92 -30.54 12.29
C ALA A 81 14.34 -30.13 11.82
N GLY A 82 14.54 -29.96 10.51
CA GLY A 82 15.78 -29.44 9.96
C GLY A 82 15.88 -27.91 9.95
N ALA A 83 14.76 -27.21 10.12
CA ALA A 83 14.66 -25.77 9.99
C ALA A 83 14.53 -25.02 11.33
N VAL A 84 14.20 -25.71 12.42
CA VAL A 84 13.94 -25.12 13.74
C VAL A 84 14.76 -25.89 14.78
N THR A 85 15.57 -25.19 15.56
CA THR A 85 16.28 -25.78 16.71
C THR A 85 15.50 -25.55 17.99
N SER A 86 15.84 -26.26 19.07
CA SER A 86 15.15 -26.11 20.37
C SER A 86 15.22 -24.69 20.97
N GLN A 87 16.23 -23.90 20.60
CA GLN A 87 16.42 -22.50 21.01
C GLN A 87 15.69 -21.49 20.11
N ASP A 88 15.14 -21.96 18.99
CA ASP A 88 14.40 -21.11 18.07
C ASP A 88 12.95 -20.92 18.52
N ARG A 89 12.31 -19.93 17.92
CA ARG A 89 10.88 -19.68 18.03
C ARG A 89 10.24 -19.88 16.66
N LEU A 90 9.07 -20.50 16.66
CA LEU A 90 8.29 -20.77 15.46
C LEU A 90 7.03 -19.89 15.48
N LEU A 91 6.97 -18.90 14.60
CA LEU A 91 5.76 -18.17 14.27
C LEU A 91 4.92 -19.01 13.30
N VAL A 92 3.69 -19.31 13.65
CA VAL A 92 2.77 -20.12 12.83
C VAL A 92 1.57 -19.28 12.45
N PHE A 93 1.18 -19.32 11.17
CA PHE A 93 -0.10 -18.82 10.68
C PHE A 93 -0.95 -19.97 10.14
N ALA A 94 -2.24 -19.98 10.46
CA ALA A 94 -3.21 -20.83 9.77
C ALA A 94 -3.37 -20.37 8.31
N ASP A 95 -3.85 -21.27 7.44
CA ASP A 95 -4.20 -20.88 6.08
C ASP A 95 -5.35 -19.84 6.12
N GLY A 96 -5.38 -18.93 5.15
CA GLY A 96 -6.42 -17.91 5.09
C GLY A 96 -6.34 -16.75 6.10
N VAL A 97 -5.47 -16.80 7.12
CA VAL A 97 -5.39 -15.75 8.15
C VAL A 97 -4.70 -14.51 7.60
N ILE A 98 -5.37 -13.37 7.74
CA ILE A 98 -4.81 -12.05 7.45
C ILE A 98 -4.67 -11.28 8.75
N ALA A 99 -3.43 -10.99 9.12
CA ALA A 99 -3.08 -10.21 10.31
C ALA A 99 -2.54 -8.83 9.93
N GLY A 100 -3.05 -7.79 10.56
CA GLY A 100 -2.48 -6.44 10.47
C GLY A 100 -1.07 -6.40 11.09
N GLN A 101 -0.11 -5.80 10.40
CA GLN A 101 1.30 -5.79 10.84
C GLN A 101 1.53 -5.11 12.20
N ALA A 102 0.83 -4.00 12.47
CA ALA A 102 0.94 -3.29 13.74
C ALA A 102 0.47 -4.17 14.91
N LEU A 103 -0.70 -4.78 14.76
CA LEU A 103 -1.30 -5.67 15.74
C LEU A 103 -0.46 -6.94 15.94
N ALA A 104 0.03 -7.53 14.85
CA ALA A 104 0.95 -8.67 14.91
C ALA A 104 2.23 -8.32 15.72
N ARG A 105 2.83 -7.15 15.49
CA ARG A 105 4.01 -6.70 16.26
C ARG A 105 3.71 -6.51 17.74
N GLU A 106 2.55 -5.95 18.06
CA GLU A 106 2.13 -5.73 19.44
C GLU A 106 2.00 -7.04 20.22
N HIS A 107 1.38 -8.05 19.62
CA HIS A 107 1.12 -9.33 20.28
C HIS A 107 2.35 -10.26 20.28
N PHE A 108 3.09 -10.33 19.17
CA PHE A 108 4.22 -11.25 19.01
C PHE A 108 5.55 -10.72 19.57
N GLY A 109 5.64 -9.42 19.86
CA GLY A 109 6.83 -8.84 20.51
C GLY A 109 7.08 -9.34 21.94
N LYS A 110 6.08 -9.96 22.58
CA LYS A 110 6.08 -10.30 24.02
C LYS A 110 6.62 -11.70 24.37
N GLY A 111 6.93 -12.53 23.36
CA GLY A 111 7.45 -13.88 23.58
C GLY A 111 6.58 -14.97 22.93
N ASP A 112 6.59 -16.16 23.51
CA ASP A 112 5.77 -17.30 23.05
C ASP A 112 4.32 -17.08 23.47
N VAL A 113 3.40 -17.23 22.52
CA VAL A 113 2.00 -16.88 22.72
C VAL A 113 1.09 -17.58 21.74
N ILE A 114 -0.07 -18.04 22.19
CA ILE A 114 -1.17 -18.47 21.33
C ILE A 114 -2.23 -17.38 21.34
N LEU A 115 -2.57 -16.85 20.17
CA LEU A 115 -3.58 -15.81 20.07
C LEU A 115 -4.99 -16.41 20.06
N SER A 116 -5.88 -15.80 20.82
CA SER A 116 -7.27 -16.24 20.96
C SER A 116 -8.27 -15.13 20.69
N LEU A 117 -9.45 -15.51 20.22
CA LEU A 117 -10.62 -14.64 20.09
C LEU A 117 -11.77 -15.25 20.89
N SER A 118 -12.80 -14.44 21.18
CA SER A 118 -14.06 -14.94 21.74
C SER A 118 -14.70 -15.96 20.79
N ALA A 119 -15.00 -17.16 21.29
CA ALA A 119 -15.55 -18.25 20.49
C ALA A 119 -16.89 -17.88 19.85
N ASP A 120 -17.74 -17.14 20.57
CA ASP A 120 -19.06 -16.72 20.09
C ASP A 120 -18.98 -15.83 18.84
N LYS A 121 -17.91 -15.04 18.72
CA LYS A 121 -17.66 -14.18 17.54
C LYS A 121 -16.87 -14.88 16.45
N ALA A 122 -15.86 -15.68 16.83
CA ALA A 122 -14.86 -16.19 15.90
C ALA A 122 -15.23 -17.54 15.26
N VAL A 123 -15.86 -18.46 16.00
CA VAL A 123 -16.24 -19.77 15.45
C VAL A 123 -17.23 -19.65 14.28
N PRO A 124 -18.25 -18.76 14.32
CA PRO A 124 -19.11 -18.52 13.16
C PRO A 124 -18.38 -18.00 11.91
N LEU A 125 -17.20 -17.37 12.09
CA LEU A 125 -16.35 -16.89 11.01
C LEU A 125 -15.35 -17.94 10.51
N GLY A 126 -15.40 -19.17 11.05
CA GLY A 126 -14.58 -20.31 10.62
C GLY A 126 -13.31 -20.54 11.44
N PHE A 127 -13.05 -19.74 12.48
CA PHE A 127 -11.90 -19.98 13.34
C PHE A 127 -12.04 -21.27 14.15
N GLU A 128 -10.92 -21.98 14.35
CA GLU A 128 -10.88 -23.23 15.11
C GLU A 128 -11.21 -22.98 16.59
N ARG A 129 -12.12 -23.77 17.16
CA ARG A 129 -12.49 -23.69 18.58
C ARG A 129 -11.39 -24.33 19.44
N MET A 130 -10.90 -23.62 20.46
CA MET A 130 -9.98 -24.21 21.45
C MET A 130 -10.75 -24.79 22.64
N ASP A 131 -11.71 -24.02 23.17
CA ASP A 131 -12.51 -24.40 24.33
C ASP A 131 -13.94 -23.81 24.24
N ARG A 132 -14.65 -23.76 25.36
CA ARG A 132 -16.02 -23.24 25.41
C ARG A 132 -16.09 -21.75 25.07
N GLU A 133 -15.13 -20.96 25.54
CA GLU A 133 -15.15 -19.49 25.49
C GLU A 133 -14.20 -18.93 24.43
N ARG A 134 -13.21 -19.70 24.00
CA ARG A 134 -12.11 -19.23 23.14
C ARG A 134 -12.01 -20.01 21.83
N ALA A 135 -11.76 -19.26 20.77
CA ALA A 135 -11.31 -19.77 19.48
C ALA A 135 -9.86 -19.36 19.24
N TRP A 136 -9.13 -20.19 18.50
CA TRP A 136 -7.79 -19.88 18.07
C TRP A 136 -7.85 -18.77 17.02
N ALA A 137 -7.07 -17.71 17.20
CA ALA A 137 -7.03 -16.59 16.27
C ALA A 137 -6.22 -16.90 15.00
N GLY A 138 -5.79 -18.15 14.80
CA GLY A 138 -5.08 -18.59 13.61
C GLY A 138 -3.62 -18.15 13.55
N ALA A 139 -3.05 -17.69 14.66
CA ALA A 139 -1.63 -17.38 14.74
C ALA A 139 -1.05 -17.62 16.15
N MET A 140 0.22 -18.04 16.22
CA MET A 140 0.92 -18.33 17.48
C MET A 140 2.44 -18.24 17.32
N ILE A 141 3.16 -18.05 18.42
CA ILE A 141 4.60 -18.29 18.55
C ILE A 141 4.83 -19.41 19.54
N LEU A 142 5.53 -20.45 19.10
CA LEU A 142 5.92 -21.61 19.91
C LEU A 142 7.44 -21.70 20.04
N ARG A 143 7.93 -22.33 21.12
CA ARG A 143 9.35 -22.70 21.22
C ARG A 143 9.67 -23.90 20.32
N GLY A 144 10.88 -23.94 19.79
CA GLY A 144 11.37 -25.05 18.97
C GLY A 144 11.30 -26.40 19.66
N SER A 145 11.47 -26.45 21.00
CA SER A 145 11.30 -27.68 21.78
C SER A 145 9.89 -28.30 21.71
N ILE A 146 8.86 -27.51 21.36
CA ILE A 146 7.50 -28.02 21.13
C ILE A 146 7.41 -28.63 19.73
N VAL A 147 8.14 -28.08 18.77
CA VAL A 147 8.23 -28.58 17.38
C VAL A 147 8.89 -29.94 17.33
N ASP A 148 9.86 -30.23 18.21
CA ASP A 148 10.52 -31.54 18.29
C ASP A 148 9.50 -32.68 18.54
N LYS A 149 8.45 -32.43 19.34
CA LYS A 149 7.38 -33.39 19.63
C LYS A 149 6.51 -33.72 18.40
N LEU A 150 6.57 -32.89 17.36
CA LEU A 150 5.85 -33.15 16.11
C LEU A 150 6.43 -34.35 15.36
N ASN A 151 7.72 -34.67 15.56
CA ASN A 151 8.38 -35.83 14.94
C ASN A 151 7.85 -37.17 15.47
N ASP A 152 7.26 -37.16 16.66
CA ASP A 152 6.63 -38.36 17.25
C ASP A 152 5.23 -38.63 16.68
N LEU A 153 4.70 -37.69 15.86
CA LEU A 153 3.38 -37.81 15.26
C LEU A 153 3.45 -38.39 13.84
N PRO A 154 2.37 -39.04 13.38
CA PRO A 154 2.28 -39.54 12.01
C PRO A 154 2.54 -38.45 10.94
N PRO A 155 3.13 -38.82 9.78
CA PRO A 155 3.51 -37.86 8.74
C PRO A 155 2.32 -37.20 8.03
N ASP A 156 1.14 -37.81 8.10
CA ASP A 156 -0.13 -37.37 7.50
C ASP A 156 -0.97 -36.47 8.41
N ILE A 157 -0.54 -36.26 9.65
CA ILE A 157 -1.27 -35.41 10.60
C ILE A 157 -1.29 -33.95 10.15
N ASP A 158 -2.38 -33.23 10.45
CA ASP A 158 -2.42 -31.79 10.25
C ASP A 158 -1.38 -31.11 11.15
N CYS A 159 -0.35 -30.55 10.52
CA CYS A 159 0.79 -29.95 11.20
C CYS A 159 0.37 -28.78 12.10
N ILE A 160 -0.52 -27.91 11.64
CA ILE A 160 -0.83 -26.64 12.30
C ILE A 160 -1.73 -26.89 13.51
N SER A 161 -2.81 -27.66 13.34
CA SER A 161 -3.70 -28.05 14.45
C SER A 161 -2.96 -28.93 15.47
N SER A 162 -2.00 -29.75 15.05
CA SER A 162 -1.16 -30.52 15.98
C SER A 162 -0.25 -29.62 16.81
N LEU A 163 0.41 -28.63 16.19
CA LEU A 163 1.22 -27.65 16.89
C LEU A 163 0.38 -26.83 17.88
N LEU A 164 -0.86 -26.46 17.51
CA LEU A 164 -1.78 -25.77 18.42
C LEU A 164 -2.04 -26.61 19.66
N ARG A 165 -2.41 -27.89 19.47
CA ARG A 165 -2.67 -28.82 20.58
C ARG A 165 -1.43 -29.03 21.45
N LEU A 166 -0.26 -29.24 20.86
CA LEU A 166 1.00 -29.39 21.59
C LEU A 166 1.38 -28.12 22.37
N GLY A 167 1.12 -26.95 21.80
CA GLY A 167 1.31 -25.65 22.46
C GLY A 167 0.42 -25.48 23.69
N LEU A 168 -0.88 -25.78 23.54
CA LEU A 168 -1.84 -25.75 24.65
C LEU A 168 -1.46 -26.75 25.76
N GLN A 169 -1.12 -27.98 25.40
CA GLN A 169 -0.67 -29.01 26.35
C GLN A 169 0.63 -28.65 27.06
N SER A 170 1.52 -27.92 26.39
CA SER A 170 2.80 -27.45 26.97
C SER A 170 2.65 -26.15 27.78
N GLY A 171 1.43 -25.63 27.94
CA GLY A 171 1.14 -24.46 28.77
C GLY A 171 1.61 -23.13 28.17
N VAL A 172 1.68 -23.01 26.85
CA VAL A 172 2.03 -21.74 26.20
C VAL A 172 1.00 -20.67 26.57
N PRO A 173 1.41 -19.44 26.95
CA PRO A 173 0.49 -18.37 27.31
C PRO A 173 -0.52 -18.07 26.21
N ILE A 174 -1.79 -17.87 26.60
CA ILE A 174 -2.86 -17.49 25.67
C ILE A 174 -3.11 -15.99 25.83
N ALA A 175 -3.08 -15.25 24.73
CA ALA A 175 -3.41 -13.83 24.71
C ALA A 175 -4.67 -13.59 23.88
N ALA A 176 -5.66 -12.94 24.50
CA ALA A 176 -6.87 -12.53 23.80
C ALA A 176 -6.60 -11.30 22.91
N ILE A 177 -7.06 -11.37 21.67
CA ILE A 177 -7.20 -10.25 20.76
C ILE A 177 -8.62 -9.70 20.91
N ASP A 178 -8.79 -8.39 20.84
CA ASP A 178 -10.12 -7.77 20.86
C ASP A 178 -10.95 -8.19 19.64
N GLY A 179 -12.22 -8.52 19.86
CA GLY A 179 -13.16 -8.79 18.78
C GLY A 179 -13.44 -7.57 17.89
N GLU A 180 -13.13 -6.35 18.33
CA GLU A 180 -13.17 -5.15 17.48
C GLU A 180 -12.25 -5.27 16.26
N TYR A 181 -11.14 -6.02 16.35
CA TYR A 181 -10.23 -6.25 15.23
C TYR A 181 -10.84 -7.11 14.12
N LEU A 182 -11.82 -7.96 14.45
CA LEU A 182 -12.61 -8.71 13.46
C LEU A 182 -13.55 -7.78 12.67
N VAL A 183 -14.12 -6.77 13.36
CA VAL A 183 -15.06 -5.82 12.77
C VAL A 183 -14.32 -4.83 11.87
N SER A 184 -13.21 -4.26 12.35
CA SER A 184 -12.35 -3.36 11.57
C SER A 184 -11.68 -4.06 10.39
N GLY A 185 -11.52 -5.39 10.46
CA GLY A 185 -10.85 -6.19 9.43
C GLY A 185 -9.32 -6.13 9.52
N ASP A 186 -8.76 -5.66 10.64
CA ASP A 186 -7.32 -5.76 10.92
C ASP A 186 -6.92 -7.18 11.34
N TRP A 187 -7.89 -8.02 11.69
CA TRP A 187 -7.73 -9.46 11.82
C TRP A 187 -8.88 -10.18 11.11
N SER A 188 -8.59 -11.12 10.20
CA SER A 188 -9.63 -11.86 9.49
C SER A 188 -9.16 -13.25 9.07
N LEU A 189 -10.09 -14.19 9.00
CA LEU A 189 -9.91 -15.48 8.33
C LEU A 189 -10.66 -15.44 7.00
N VAL A 190 -10.00 -15.88 5.94
CA VAL A 190 -10.59 -15.98 4.61
C VAL A 190 -10.55 -17.43 4.19
N SER A 191 -11.72 -18.02 3.96
CA SER A 191 -11.88 -19.39 3.46
C SER A 191 -12.48 -19.45 2.05
N GLU A 192 -13.02 -18.33 1.56
CA GLU A 192 -13.72 -18.22 0.28
C GLU A 192 -13.27 -16.98 -0.51
N ALA A 193 -13.41 -17.06 -1.84
CA ALA A 193 -13.08 -15.95 -2.74
C ALA A 193 -13.94 -14.70 -2.49
N SER A 194 -15.21 -14.87 -2.13
CA SER A 194 -16.15 -13.79 -1.76
C SER A 194 -15.61 -12.97 -0.57
N GLN A 195 -15.13 -13.65 0.47
CA GLN A 195 -14.55 -13.03 1.66
C GLN A 195 -13.24 -12.29 1.34
N ALA A 196 -12.40 -12.86 0.45
CA ALA A 196 -11.19 -12.20 -0.03
C ALA A 196 -11.50 -10.89 -0.77
N GLU A 197 -12.54 -10.88 -1.59
CA GLU A 197 -13.00 -9.70 -2.32
C GLU A 197 -13.56 -8.63 -1.37
N GLU A 198 -14.38 -9.02 -0.39
CA GLU A 198 -14.91 -8.12 0.63
C GLU A 198 -13.81 -7.51 1.49
N PHE A 199 -12.82 -8.31 1.90
CA PHE A 199 -11.62 -7.83 2.58
C PHE A 199 -10.88 -6.81 1.72
N SER A 200 -10.67 -7.11 0.44
CA SER A 200 -10.01 -6.23 -0.52
C SER A 200 -10.73 -4.89 -0.65
N ARG A 201 -12.06 -4.92 -0.80
CA ARG A 201 -12.92 -3.73 -0.89
C ARG A 201 -12.83 -2.86 0.36
N ARG A 202 -12.90 -3.46 1.55
CA ARG A 202 -12.76 -2.74 2.82
C ARG A 202 -11.38 -2.11 2.96
N ARG A 203 -10.32 -2.88 2.70
CA ARG A 203 -8.93 -2.41 2.86
C ARG A 203 -8.57 -1.31 1.87
N ILE A 204 -8.95 -1.43 0.60
CA ILE A 204 -8.65 -0.41 -0.42
C ILE A 204 -9.38 0.90 -0.11
N LYS A 205 -10.64 0.83 0.34
CA LYS A 205 -11.39 2.03 0.78
C LYS A 205 -10.74 2.73 1.98
N GLY A 206 -10.19 1.97 2.93
CA GLY A 206 -9.52 2.53 4.10
C GLY A 206 -8.08 3.01 3.85
N ALA A 207 -7.38 2.41 2.89
CA ALA A 207 -5.97 2.71 2.63
C ALA A 207 -5.74 3.92 1.72
N ILE A 208 -6.63 4.19 0.76
CA ILE A 208 -6.52 5.36 -0.11
C ILE A 208 -7.22 6.54 0.57
N ALA A 209 -6.43 7.41 1.20
CA ALA A 209 -6.92 8.69 1.72
C ALA A 209 -7.28 9.59 0.54
N ARG A 210 -8.58 9.67 0.23
CA ARG A 210 -9.09 10.52 -0.85
C ARG A 210 -8.70 11.97 -0.58
N ASP A 211 -8.14 12.62 -1.60
CA ASP A 211 -7.93 14.07 -1.53
C ASP A 211 -9.28 14.81 -1.41
N SER A 212 -9.22 16.06 -0.99
CA SER A 212 -10.40 16.92 -0.94
C SER A 212 -11.01 17.10 -2.34
N TRP A 213 -12.34 17.23 -2.42
CA TRP A 213 -13.04 17.59 -3.67
C TRP A 213 -12.60 18.95 -4.24
N LEU A 214 -11.90 19.77 -3.45
CA LEU A 214 -11.25 20.99 -3.91
C LEU A 214 -10.02 20.72 -4.80
N ARG A 215 -9.57 19.46 -4.90
CA ARG A 215 -8.54 18.94 -5.83
C ARG A 215 -9.16 17.86 -6.72
N PRO A 216 -10.08 18.22 -7.63
CA PRO A 216 -10.92 17.24 -8.33
C PRO A 216 -10.14 16.24 -9.18
N VAL A 217 -9.02 16.61 -9.82
CA VAL A 217 -8.28 15.63 -10.63
C VAL A 217 -7.55 14.64 -9.73
N ASN A 218 -7.00 15.09 -8.60
CA ASN A 218 -6.44 14.17 -7.61
C ASN A 218 -7.50 13.24 -7.02
N ALA A 219 -8.68 13.77 -6.66
CA ALA A 219 -9.78 12.97 -6.13
C ALA A 219 -10.29 11.94 -7.17
N LEU A 220 -10.40 12.34 -8.44
CA LEU A 220 -10.73 11.44 -9.54
C LEU A 220 -9.66 10.36 -9.74
N ALA A 221 -8.38 10.73 -9.66
CA ALA A 221 -7.27 9.77 -9.73
C ALA A 221 -7.34 8.75 -8.60
N ASP A 222 -7.67 9.17 -7.37
CA ASP A 222 -7.86 8.27 -6.23
C ASP A 222 -9.04 7.31 -6.44
N ILE A 223 -10.16 7.81 -6.96
CA ILE A 223 -11.35 7.01 -7.27
C ILE A 223 -11.02 5.99 -8.36
N ALA A 224 -10.48 6.43 -9.49
CA ALA A 224 -10.11 5.57 -10.61
C ALA A 224 -9.08 4.52 -10.17
N THR A 225 -8.06 4.93 -9.43
CA THR A 225 -7.03 4.03 -8.91
C THR A 225 -7.62 2.99 -7.96
N SER A 226 -8.56 3.37 -7.08
CA SER A 226 -9.22 2.41 -6.18
C SER A 226 -10.01 1.34 -6.95
N GLN A 227 -10.66 1.71 -8.06
CA GLN A 227 -11.41 0.76 -8.89
C GLN A 227 -10.49 -0.16 -9.69
N ILE A 228 -9.39 0.38 -10.24
CA ILE A 228 -8.41 -0.41 -10.98
C ILE A 228 -7.66 -1.35 -10.03
N ALA A 229 -7.31 -0.88 -8.84
CA ALA A 229 -6.66 -1.69 -7.81
C ALA A 229 -7.51 -2.89 -7.37
N LEU A 230 -8.84 -2.74 -7.32
CA LEU A 230 -9.76 -3.84 -7.03
C LEU A 230 -9.79 -4.93 -8.11
N ARG A 231 -9.44 -4.58 -9.35
CA ARG A 231 -9.44 -5.48 -10.50
C ARG A 231 -8.05 -6.02 -10.86
N SER A 232 -7.01 -5.57 -10.15
CA SER A 232 -5.63 -5.89 -10.50
C SER A 232 -5.00 -6.79 -9.45
N ASP A 233 -4.54 -7.96 -9.90
CA ASP A 233 -3.80 -8.92 -9.06
C ASP A 233 -2.36 -8.47 -8.77
N ALA A 234 -1.88 -7.42 -9.46
CA ALA A 234 -0.50 -6.96 -9.40
C ALA A 234 -0.37 -5.42 -9.37
N PRO A 235 -0.86 -4.76 -8.30
CA PRO A 235 -0.79 -3.29 -8.17
C PRO A 235 0.64 -2.75 -8.25
N GLY A 236 1.65 -3.55 -7.90
CA GLY A 236 3.07 -3.17 -8.05
C GLY A 236 3.50 -3.00 -9.51
N LYS A 237 3.09 -3.91 -10.40
CA LYS A 237 3.38 -3.79 -11.85
C LYS A 237 2.65 -2.60 -12.45
N LEU A 238 1.38 -2.41 -12.06
CA LEU A 238 0.59 -1.26 -12.45
C LEU A 238 1.24 0.05 -11.99
N ARG A 239 1.74 0.12 -10.75
CA ARG A 239 2.47 1.28 -10.22
C ARG A 239 3.70 1.63 -11.06
N ILE A 240 4.49 0.61 -11.45
CA ILE A 240 5.66 0.80 -12.33
C ILE A 240 5.24 1.30 -13.71
N GLY A 241 4.21 0.69 -14.31
CA GLY A 241 3.69 1.09 -15.62
C GLY A 241 3.16 2.52 -15.63
N LEU A 242 2.38 2.92 -14.61
CA LEU A 242 1.90 4.29 -14.45
C LEU A 242 3.05 5.27 -14.19
N GLY A 243 4.08 4.88 -13.44
CA GLY A 243 5.28 5.69 -13.24
C GLY A 243 6.04 5.94 -14.53
N PHE A 244 6.19 4.91 -15.37
CA PHE A 244 6.79 5.05 -16.70
C PHE A 244 5.96 5.94 -17.62
N GLY A 245 4.63 5.74 -17.63
CA GLY A 245 3.70 6.60 -18.37
C GLY A 245 3.76 8.06 -17.92
N ALA A 246 3.87 8.32 -16.62
CA ALA A 246 4.05 9.67 -16.08
C ALA A 246 5.37 10.29 -16.57
N GLY A 247 6.47 9.53 -16.56
CA GLY A 247 7.76 9.97 -17.08
C GLY A 247 7.69 10.34 -18.57
N LEU A 248 7.03 9.51 -19.39
CA LEU A 248 6.81 9.79 -20.81
C LEU A 248 5.93 11.04 -21.03
N ALA A 249 4.88 11.22 -20.24
CA ALA A 249 4.01 12.41 -20.34
C ALA A 249 4.80 13.69 -20.01
N ILE A 250 5.63 13.66 -18.97
CA ILE A 250 6.50 14.80 -18.60
C ILE A 250 7.53 15.08 -19.71
N ALA A 251 8.23 14.06 -20.21
CA ALA A 251 9.18 14.22 -21.31
C ALA A 251 8.52 14.74 -22.59
N GLY A 252 7.33 14.21 -22.92
CA GLY A 252 6.51 14.67 -24.03
C GLY A 252 6.05 16.11 -23.86
N SER A 253 5.76 16.54 -22.64
CA SER A 253 5.39 17.93 -22.34
C SER A 253 6.53 18.90 -22.68
N PHE A 254 7.77 18.56 -22.29
CA PHE A 254 8.95 19.34 -22.67
C PHE A 254 9.16 19.39 -24.18
N ALA A 255 9.04 18.24 -24.86
CA ALA A 255 9.20 18.17 -26.31
C ALA A 255 8.12 19.00 -27.05
N ALA A 256 6.84 18.83 -26.71
CA ALA A 256 5.74 19.56 -27.31
C ALA A 256 5.86 21.07 -27.07
N SER A 257 6.22 21.49 -25.86
CA SER A 257 6.44 22.90 -25.52
C SER A 257 7.63 23.48 -26.27
N GLY A 258 8.73 22.72 -26.39
CA GLY A 258 9.93 23.12 -27.15
C GLY A 258 9.62 23.38 -28.62
N LEU A 259 8.83 22.49 -29.24
CA LEU A 259 8.35 22.60 -30.63
C LEU A 259 7.29 23.70 -30.83
N GLY A 260 6.87 24.40 -29.77
CA GLY A 260 5.90 25.49 -29.84
C GLY A 260 4.44 25.05 -29.71
N HIS A 261 4.16 23.76 -29.52
CA HIS A 261 2.83 23.24 -29.23
C HIS A 261 2.49 23.35 -27.74
N ALA A 262 2.38 24.58 -27.23
CA ALA A 262 2.19 24.84 -25.80
C ALA A 262 0.90 24.22 -25.22
N ILE A 263 -0.20 24.20 -25.99
CA ILE A 263 -1.47 23.57 -25.57
C ILE A 263 -1.27 22.07 -25.34
N ALA A 264 -0.59 21.38 -26.27
CA ALA A 264 -0.28 19.97 -26.14
C ALA A 264 0.69 19.72 -24.97
N GLY A 265 1.68 20.60 -24.78
CA GLY A 265 2.58 20.57 -23.63
C GLY A 265 1.85 20.63 -22.30
N LEU A 266 0.93 21.58 -22.12
CA LEU A 266 0.12 21.75 -20.92
C LEU A 266 -0.88 20.59 -20.70
N GLY A 267 -1.46 20.06 -21.78
CA GLY A 267 -2.28 18.84 -21.70
C GLY A 267 -1.49 17.62 -21.21
N LEU A 268 -0.23 17.47 -21.66
CA LEU A 268 0.67 16.42 -21.20
C LEU A 268 1.13 16.60 -19.75
N VAL A 269 1.29 17.84 -19.28
CA VAL A 269 1.47 18.12 -17.83
C VAL A 269 0.30 17.56 -17.05
N ALA A 270 -0.94 17.84 -17.48
CA ALA A 270 -2.13 17.40 -16.75
C ALA A 270 -2.22 15.88 -16.67
N LEU A 271 -1.95 15.19 -17.79
CA LEU A 271 -1.86 13.73 -17.82
C LEU A 271 -0.74 13.22 -16.90
N GLY A 272 0.46 13.82 -16.94
CA GLY A 272 1.57 13.46 -16.08
C GLY A 272 1.25 13.57 -14.59
N SER A 273 0.62 14.68 -14.18
CA SER A 273 0.18 14.86 -12.79
C SER A 273 -0.88 13.86 -12.34
N TYR A 274 -1.84 13.53 -13.19
CA TYR A 274 -2.85 12.49 -12.91
C TYR A 274 -2.22 11.11 -12.71
N LEU A 275 -1.27 10.74 -13.58
CA LEU A 275 -0.56 9.46 -13.49
C LEU A 275 0.32 9.40 -12.23
N LEU A 276 1.04 10.48 -11.89
CA LEU A 276 1.82 10.54 -10.64
C LEU A 276 0.93 10.43 -9.39
N ARG A 277 -0.26 11.04 -9.39
CA ARG A 277 -1.22 10.86 -8.29
C ARG A 277 -1.63 9.40 -8.16
N SER A 278 -1.98 8.76 -9.27
CA SER A 278 -2.33 7.34 -9.29
C SER A 278 -1.19 6.44 -8.77
N VAL A 279 0.07 6.76 -9.10
CA VAL A 279 1.26 6.08 -8.56
C VAL A 279 1.34 6.20 -7.04
N LYS A 280 1.10 7.40 -6.49
CA LYS A 280 1.10 7.66 -5.05
C LYS A 280 -0.01 6.90 -4.33
N SER A 281 -1.22 6.89 -4.89
CA SER A 281 -2.38 6.21 -4.31
C SER A 281 -2.23 4.68 -4.35
N LEU A 282 -1.62 4.12 -5.41
CA LEU A 282 -1.19 2.72 -5.40
C LEU A 282 -0.04 2.46 -4.42
N GLY A 283 0.86 3.43 -4.25
CA GLY A 283 1.92 3.40 -3.24
C GLY A 283 1.37 3.14 -1.84
N GLN A 284 0.29 3.81 -1.45
CA GLN A 284 -0.35 3.61 -0.14
C GLN A 284 -0.88 2.17 0.07
N LEU A 285 -1.28 1.48 -1.00
CA LEU A 285 -1.66 0.07 -0.94
C LEU A 285 -0.43 -0.85 -0.81
N VAL A 286 0.66 -0.51 -1.50
CA VAL A 286 1.89 -1.31 -1.58
C VAL A 286 2.82 -1.08 -0.38
N GLU A 287 2.90 0.12 0.18
CA GLU A 287 3.75 0.50 1.33
C GLU A 287 3.35 -0.17 2.65
N THR A 288 2.20 -0.86 2.68
CA THR A 288 1.90 -1.82 3.74
C THR A 288 2.79 -3.07 3.69
N ARG A 289 3.80 -3.13 2.81
CA ARG A 289 4.73 -4.27 2.64
C ARG A 289 6.11 -3.93 3.22
N TYR A 290 6.83 -4.97 3.63
CA TYR A 290 8.14 -4.91 4.33
C TYR A 290 9.26 -4.13 3.61
N PHE A 291 9.11 -3.71 2.35
CA PHE A 291 10.12 -2.95 1.63
C PHE A 291 9.91 -1.43 1.77
N PRO A 292 10.73 -0.72 2.57
CA PRO A 292 10.62 0.72 2.70
C PRO A 292 11.02 1.44 1.41
N ASP A 293 10.15 2.31 0.90
CA ASP A 293 10.39 3.14 -0.29
C ASP A 293 11.31 4.33 0.05
N ARG A 294 12.59 4.06 0.33
CA ARG A 294 13.60 5.11 0.60
C ARG A 294 13.89 5.99 -0.62
N ALA A 295 13.71 5.46 -1.84
CA ALA A 295 13.89 6.20 -3.08
C ALA A 295 12.69 7.12 -3.41
N GLY A 296 11.48 6.75 -2.97
CA GLY A 296 10.24 7.43 -3.32
C GLY A 296 10.17 8.91 -2.94
N LYS A 297 10.75 9.32 -1.81
CA LYS A 297 10.69 10.74 -1.37
C LYS A 297 11.44 11.70 -2.30
N TRP A 298 12.59 11.27 -2.82
CA TRP A 298 13.38 12.07 -3.75
C TRP A 298 12.75 12.08 -5.14
N VAL A 299 12.31 10.91 -5.62
CA VAL A 299 11.62 10.78 -6.91
C VAL A 299 10.36 11.63 -6.94
N ASN A 300 9.57 11.63 -5.86
CA ASN A 300 8.35 12.44 -5.78
C ASN A 300 8.64 13.95 -5.78
N ARG A 301 9.70 14.40 -5.09
CA ARG A 301 10.10 15.81 -5.14
C ARG A 301 10.57 16.23 -6.53
N LEU A 302 11.39 15.39 -7.16
CA LEU A 302 11.90 15.63 -8.51
C LEU A 302 10.78 15.68 -9.54
N SER A 303 9.79 14.78 -9.45
CA SER A 303 8.68 14.75 -10.41
C SER A 303 7.78 15.99 -10.31
N HIS A 304 7.52 16.49 -9.09
CA HIS A 304 6.80 17.75 -8.91
C HIS A 304 7.58 18.95 -9.49
N LEU A 305 8.89 19.02 -9.24
CA LEU A 305 9.76 20.07 -9.80
C LEU A 305 9.75 20.05 -11.34
N LEU A 306 9.82 18.85 -11.94
CA LEU A 306 9.79 18.69 -13.39
C LEU A 306 8.45 19.12 -14.00
N LEU A 307 7.32 18.84 -13.34
CA LEU A 307 6.01 19.33 -13.79
C LEU A 307 5.94 20.86 -13.75
N ASP A 308 6.45 21.49 -12.70
CA ASP A 308 6.43 22.94 -12.56
C ASP A 308 7.35 23.61 -13.59
N LEU A 309 8.51 23.01 -13.88
CA LEU A 309 9.37 23.45 -14.97
C LEU A 309 8.71 23.27 -16.34
N ALA A 310 7.98 22.18 -16.56
CA ALA A 310 7.24 21.96 -17.81
C ALA A 310 6.13 23.00 -18.00
N ILE A 311 5.38 23.33 -16.95
CA ILE A 311 4.38 24.42 -16.97
C ILE A 311 5.05 25.75 -17.31
N PHE A 312 6.16 26.07 -16.62
CA PHE A 312 6.90 27.31 -16.85
C PHE A 312 7.33 27.47 -18.31
N ILE A 313 7.96 26.44 -18.88
CA ILE A 313 8.40 26.45 -20.28
C ILE A 313 7.19 26.55 -21.22
N ALA A 314 6.12 25.79 -20.98
CA ALA A 314 4.93 25.82 -21.83
C ALA A 314 4.26 27.21 -21.84
N VAL A 315 4.17 27.88 -20.69
CA VAL A 315 3.63 29.24 -20.58
C VAL A 315 4.47 30.23 -21.39
N ILE A 316 5.79 30.21 -21.25
CA ILE A 316 6.69 31.12 -21.99
C ILE A 316 6.61 30.84 -23.49
N ARG A 317 6.59 29.57 -23.88
CA ARG A 317 6.55 29.17 -25.30
C ARG A 317 5.21 29.47 -25.98
N ALA A 318 4.12 29.59 -25.22
CA ALA A 318 2.83 30.05 -25.71
C ALA A 318 2.79 31.56 -26.02
N LEU A 319 3.74 32.33 -25.50
CA LEU A 319 3.74 33.79 -25.59
C LEU A 319 4.59 34.30 -26.77
N PRO A 320 4.16 35.39 -27.42
CA PRO A 320 4.99 36.05 -28.42
C PRO A 320 6.21 36.72 -27.76
N GLY A 321 7.32 36.81 -28.50
CA GLY A 321 8.64 37.21 -28.00
C GLY A 321 8.69 38.52 -27.21
N TYR A 322 7.87 39.50 -27.58
CA TYR A 322 7.91 40.84 -27.00
C TYR A 322 7.31 40.93 -25.57
N VAL A 323 6.56 39.92 -25.11
CA VAL A 323 5.99 39.85 -23.74
C VAL A 323 6.67 38.78 -22.88
N TRP A 324 7.83 38.27 -23.29
CA TRP A 324 8.51 37.21 -22.54
C TRP A 324 8.89 37.62 -21.12
N VAL A 325 9.28 38.88 -20.91
CA VAL A 325 9.63 39.39 -19.57
C VAL A 325 8.41 39.31 -18.64
N ASP A 326 7.24 39.77 -19.11
CA ASP A 326 5.99 39.70 -18.36
C ASP A 326 5.55 38.26 -18.10
N GLY A 327 5.75 37.38 -19.09
CA GLY A 327 5.45 35.95 -18.99
C GLY A 327 6.32 35.23 -17.97
N VAL A 328 7.63 35.47 -17.99
CA VAL A 328 8.59 34.94 -17.01
C VAL A 328 8.21 35.41 -15.62
N PHE A 329 7.95 36.71 -15.44
CA PHE A 329 7.54 37.27 -14.15
C PHE A 329 6.25 36.61 -13.65
N ALA A 330 5.20 36.55 -14.47
CA ALA A 330 3.91 35.99 -14.09
C ALA A 330 4.01 34.49 -13.74
N ALA A 331 4.72 33.71 -14.55
CA ALA A 331 4.90 32.28 -14.32
C ALA A 331 5.74 32.00 -13.06
N THR A 332 6.83 32.74 -12.85
CA THR A 332 7.66 32.65 -11.64
C THR A 332 6.87 33.07 -10.40
N MET A 333 6.07 34.14 -10.47
CA MET A 333 5.21 34.56 -9.36
C MET A 333 4.17 33.50 -9.02
N LEU A 334 3.46 32.97 -10.02
CA LEU A 334 2.43 31.94 -9.81
C LEU A 334 3.03 30.69 -9.17
N LEU A 335 4.07 30.11 -9.80
CA LEU A 335 4.69 28.88 -9.32
C LEU A 335 5.44 29.08 -8.00
N GLY A 336 6.09 30.23 -7.83
CA GLY A 336 6.78 30.61 -6.60
C GLY A 336 5.83 30.72 -5.43
N LEU A 337 4.70 31.43 -5.58
CA LEU A 337 3.69 31.53 -4.54
C LEU A 337 3.10 30.16 -4.18
N LEU A 338 2.83 29.31 -5.17
CA LEU A 338 2.31 27.95 -4.91
C LEU A 338 3.30 27.06 -4.12
N HIS A 339 4.60 27.36 -4.11
CA HIS A 339 5.59 26.69 -3.27
C HIS A 339 5.86 27.39 -1.95
N LEU A 340 5.82 28.72 -1.92
CA LEU A 340 6.18 29.51 -0.74
C LEU A 340 5.04 29.55 0.29
N LEU A 341 3.77 29.63 -0.12
CA LEU A 341 2.65 29.67 0.82
C LEU A 341 2.60 28.44 1.75
N PRO A 342 2.72 27.20 1.23
CA PRO A 342 2.71 26.00 2.07
C PRO A 342 3.91 25.90 3.02
N LEU A 343 5.04 26.55 2.71
CA LEU A 343 6.21 26.59 3.61
C LEU A 343 5.97 27.44 4.87
N VAL A 344 4.98 28.35 4.82
CA VAL A 344 4.62 29.21 5.95
C VAL A 344 3.56 28.53 6.83
N SER A 345 2.54 27.92 6.23
CA SER A 345 1.52 27.14 6.95
C SER A 345 0.75 26.23 5.97
N ASP A 346 0.39 25.03 6.41
CA ASP A 346 -0.42 24.09 5.64
C ASP A 346 -1.82 24.67 5.31
N GLU A 347 -2.35 25.56 6.16
CA GLU A 347 -3.65 26.24 5.97
C GLU A 347 -3.62 27.26 4.81
N LEU A 348 -2.43 27.66 4.37
CA LEU A 348 -2.24 28.61 3.26
C LEU A 348 -2.20 27.92 1.89
N THR A 349 -2.35 26.60 1.84
CA THR A 349 -2.42 25.86 0.58
C THR A 349 -3.68 26.23 -0.20
N VAL A 350 -3.53 26.73 -1.43
CA VAL A 350 -4.67 26.94 -2.35
C VAL A 350 -5.03 25.58 -2.94
N PRO A 351 -6.11 24.91 -2.51
CA PRO A 351 -6.26 23.49 -2.81
C PRO A 351 -6.42 23.25 -4.32
N LEU A 352 -7.20 24.07 -5.01
CA LEU A 352 -7.48 23.96 -6.44
C LEU A 352 -6.24 24.13 -7.32
N LEU A 353 -5.38 25.11 -7.02
CA LEU A 353 -4.17 25.39 -7.81
C LEU A 353 -2.96 24.54 -7.37
N SER A 354 -3.07 23.86 -6.24
CA SER A 354 -2.13 22.80 -5.87
C SER A 354 -2.28 21.56 -6.75
N ASP A 355 -3.45 21.37 -7.38
CA ASP A 355 -3.68 20.32 -8.38
C ASP A 355 -3.06 20.76 -9.71
N ARG A 356 -1.86 20.26 -10.01
CA ARG A 356 -1.10 20.61 -11.22
C ARG A 356 -1.84 20.22 -12.51
N ALA A 357 -2.77 19.26 -12.45
CA ALA A 357 -3.57 18.93 -13.60
C ALA A 357 -4.58 20.03 -13.94
N ILE A 358 -5.23 20.58 -12.91
CA ILE A 358 -6.18 21.69 -13.09
C ILE A 358 -5.44 22.93 -13.56
N LEU A 359 -4.27 23.21 -12.99
CA LEU A 359 -3.43 24.31 -13.43
C LEU A 359 -3.04 24.15 -14.91
N GLY A 360 -2.58 22.96 -15.31
CA GLY A 360 -2.25 22.65 -16.70
C GLY A 360 -3.45 22.80 -17.65
N ILE A 361 -4.62 22.25 -17.28
CA ILE A 361 -5.86 22.35 -18.07
C ILE A 361 -6.30 23.81 -18.21
N GLY A 362 -6.33 24.57 -17.11
CA GLY A 362 -6.72 25.97 -17.12
C GLY A 362 -5.81 26.82 -18.00
N LEU A 363 -4.50 26.63 -17.89
CA LEU A 363 -3.52 27.32 -18.74
C LEU A 363 -3.61 26.87 -20.21
N ALA A 364 -3.91 25.60 -20.49
CA ALA A 364 -4.12 25.10 -21.85
C ALA A 364 -5.34 25.76 -22.52
N ILE A 365 -6.43 25.92 -21.77
CA ILE A 365 -7.61 26.66 -22.22
C ILE A 365 -7.25 28.12 -22.48
N GLY A 366 -6.51 28.77 -21.55
CA GLY A 366 -6.03 30.13 -21.72
C GLY A 366 -5.12 30.31 -22.93
N ALA A 367 -4.25 29.34 -23.21
CA ALA A 367 -3.41 29.30 -24.41
C ALA A 367 -4.25 29.18 -25.69
N GLY A 368 -5.24 28.29 -25.72
CA GLY A 368 -6.15 28.14 -26.86
C GLY A 368 -7.02 29.38 -27.12
N ALA A 369 -7.40 30.08 -26.06
CA ALA A 369 -8.15 31.34 -26.14
C ALA A 369 -7.26 32.58 -26.32
N MET A 370 -5.93 32.42 -26.47
CA MET A 370 -4.96 33.51 -26.63
C MET A 370 -4.93 34.52 -25.46
N VAL A 371 -5.31 34.09 -24.26
CA VAL A 371 -5.35 34.90 -23.02
C VAL A 371 -4.42 34.35 -21.94
N ILE A 372 -3.39 33.59 -22.31
CA ILE A 372 -2.53 32.89 -21.35
C ILE A 372 -1.77 33.86 -20.40
N LEU A 373 -1.30 35.01 -20.90
CA LEU A 373 -0.62 36.00 -20.07
C LEU A 373 -1.54 36.61 -19.00
N PRO A 374 -2.68 37.25 -19.35
CA PRO A 374 -3.57 37.80 -18.34
C PRO A 374 -4.13 36.72 -17.42
N LEU A 375 -4.39 35.51 -17.93
CA LEU A 375 -4.82 34.39 -17.08
C LEU A 375 -3.76 34.03 -16.03
N THR A 376 -2.49 33.88 -16.44
CA THR A 376 -1.39 33.56 -15.52
C THR A 376 -1.22 34.65 -14.47
N GLN A 377 -1.30 35.92 -14.87
CA GLN A 377 -1.24 37.07 -13.97
C GLN A 377 -2.41 37.09 -12.98
N MET A 378 -3.64 36.86 -13.45
CA MET A 378 -4.83 36.79 -12.60
C MET A 378 -4.75 35.64 -11.60
N LEU A 379 -4.26 34.47 -12.02
CA LEU A 379 -4.04 33.34 -11.11
C LEU A 379 -2.99 33.67 -10.05
N ALA A 380 -1.87 34.29 -10.44
CA ALA A 380 -0.83 34.71 -9.50
C ALA A 380 -1.38 35.71 -8.46
N LEU A 381 -2.14 36.70 -8.92
CA LEU A 381 -2.79 37.69 -8.07
C LEU A 381 -3.81 37.03 -7.13
N ALA A 382 -4.61 36.09 -7.62
CA ALA A 382 -5.60 35.36 -6.82
C ALA A 382 -4.92 34.54 -5.71
N VAL A 383 -3.82 33.85 -6.01
CA VAL A 383 -3.03 33.11 -5.00
C VAL A 383 -2.45 34.06 -3.96
N MET A 384 -1.92 35.21 -4.39
CA MET A 384 -1.37 36.22 -3.49
C MET A 384 -2.44 36.79 -2.56
N ALA A 385 -3.59 37.19 -3.11
CA ALA A 385 -4.71 37.72 -2.35
C ALA A 385 -5.24 36.68 -1.35
N TYR A 386 -5.37 35.42 -1.77
CA TYR A 386 -5.75 34.32 -0.89
C TYR A 386 -4.78 34.15 0.28
N GLY A 387 -3.48 34.09 -0.01
CA GLY A 387 -2.43 33.99 1.02
C GLY A 387 -2.49 35.14 2.01
N MET A 388 -2.66 36.37 1.53
CA MET A 388 -2.77 37.55 2.38
C MET A 388 -3.99 37.50 3.30
N VAL A 389 -5.17 37.13 2.78
CA VAL A 389 -6.40 36.99 3.58
C VAL A 389 -6.24 35.91 4.66
N GLN A 390 -5.63 34.78 4.33
CA GLN A 390 -5.44 33.70 5.30
C GLN A 390 -4.39 34.03 6.36
N ILE A 391 -3.30 34.71 5.99
CA ILE A 391 -2.31 35.21 6.98
C ILE A 391 -2.98 36.20 7.94
N LEU A 392 -3.86 37.08 7.44
CA LEU A 392 -4.63 38.00 8.29
C LEU A 392 -5.56 37.24 9.25
N ARG A 393 -6.25 36.20 8.77
CA ARG A 393 -7.10 35.35 9.61
C ARG A 393 -6.31 34.63 10.70
N LEU A 394 -5.16 34.05 10.36
CA LEU A 394 -4.27 33.37 11.31
C LEU A 394 -3.77 34.30 12.42
N ARG A 395 -3.53 35.58 12.12
CA ARG A 395 -3.14 36.57 13.14
C ARG A 395 -4.30 36.96 14.06
N LEU A 396 -5.53 36.97 13.55
CA LEU A 396 -6.72 37.32 14.33
C LEU A 396 -7.15 36.22 15.30
N THR A 397 -6.83 34.95 15.03
CA THR A 397 -7.15 33.81 15.91
C THR A 397 -6.10 33.56 17.00
N GLN A 398 -4.97 34.29 16.99
CA GLN A 398 -3.92 34.21 18.01
C GLN A 398 -4.05 35.29 19.11
N VAL A 399 -5.05 36.16 19.02
CA VAL A 399 -5.46 37.14 20.06
C VAL A 399 -6.71 36.61 20.74
#